data_AF-A0A7S2K7P7-F1
#
_entry.id   AF-A0A7S2K7P7-F1
#
_cell.length_a   1.000
_cell.length_b   1.000
_cell.length_c   1.000
_cell.angle_alpha   90.00
_cell.angle_beta   90.00
_cell.angle_gamma   90.00
#
_symmetry.space_group_name_H-M   'P 1'
#
loop_
_entity.id
_entity.type
_entity.pdbx_description
1 polymer ?
#
loop_
_entity_poly.entity_id
_entity_poly.type
_entity_poly.pdbx_seq_one_letter_code
_entity_poly.pdbx_strand_id
1 'polypeptide(L)'
;ADKNGLMFVSSIEARDTELYPYFGVQWHPEKNSFEYGTTAGGGDKLVQKNINHSSEATYVTYEMASLFVKEARRSTHIYTEYERFPLVYSYPMMRGQILEQKYIISHLGEKNDKVSSMIRGMHP
;
A
#
# COMPACT_ATOMS: atom_id res chain seq x y z
N ALA A 1 7.94 -21.33 -8.48
CA ALA A 1 7.48 -22.38 -7.54
C ALA A 1 7.56 -21.83 -6.12
N ASP A 2 6.71 -22.28 -5.22
CA ASP A 2 6.73 -21.86 -3.81
C ASP A 2 8.01 -22.36 -3.12
N LYS A 3 8.13 -22.11 -1.81
CA LYS A 3 9.28 -22.57 -1.02
C LYS A 3 9.45 -24.10 -0.99
N ASN A 4 8.43 -24.86 -1.40
CA ASN A 4 8.42 -26.32 -1.45
C ASN A 4 8.52 -26.86 -2.89
N GLY A 5 8.73 -26.00 -3.89
CA GLY A 5 8.82 -26.41 -5.30
C GLY A 5 7.47 -26.59 -6.02
N LEU A 6 6.35 -26.22 -5.40
CA LEU A 6 5.02 -26.29 -6.02
C LEU A 6 4.78 -25.11 -6.97
N MET A 7 4.24 -25.39 -8.16
CA MET A 7 3.81 -24.32 -9.06
C MET A 7 2.57 -23.63 -8.51
N PHE A 8 2.53 -22.31 -8.63
CA PHE A 8 1.39 -21.50 -8.21
C PHE A 8 1.22 -20.33 -9.18
N VAL A 9 0.01 -19.77 -9.21
CA VAL A 9 -0.31 -18.61 -10.02
C VAL A 9 0.14 -17.35 -9.29
N SER A 10 1.07 -16.58 -9.88
CA SER A 10 1.62 -15.36 -9.26
C SER A 10 0.97 -14.07 -9.77
N SER A 11 0.40 -14.09 -10.96
CA SER A 11 -0.27 -12.96 -11.60
C SER A 11 -1.44 -13.45 -12.45
N ILE A 12 -2.54 -12.69 -12.47
CA ILE A 12 -3.71 -12.94 -13.30
C ILE A 12 -4.25 -11.62 -13.86
N GLU A 13 -4.88 -11.71 -15.03
CA GLU A 13 -5.74 -10.68 -15.60
C GLU A 13 -6.98 -11.33 -16.18
N ALA A 14 -8.06 -10.56 -16.33
CA ALA A 14 -9.21 -11.03 -17.08
C ALA A 14 -8.83 -11.28 -18.55
N ARG A 15 -9.48 -12.25 -19.20
CA ARG A 15 -9.23 -12.55 -20.63
C ARG A 15 -9.61 -11.40 -21.55
N ASP A 16 -10.66 -10.66 -21.19
CA ASP A 16 -11.13 -9.47 -21.88
C ASP A 16 -10.97 -8.30 -20.92
N THR A 17 -9.81 -7.65 -20.98
CA THR A 17 -9.47 -6.50 -20.13
C THR A 17 -10.16 -5.21 -20.59
N GLU A 18 -10.69 -5.19 -21.81
CA GLU A 18 -11.50 -4.05 -22.29
C GLU A 18 -12.85 -4.01 -21.58
N LEU A 19 -13.46 -5.19 -21.37
CA LEU A 19 -14.73 -5.34 -20.67
C LEU A 19 -14.57 -5.47 -19.14
N TYR A 20 -13.53 -6.17 -18.69
CA TYR A 20 -13.26 -6.45 -17.28
C TYR A 20 -11.82 -6.07 -16.93
N PRO A 21 -11.51 -4.80 -16.60
CA PRO A 21 -10.16 -4.36 -16.27
C PRO A 21 -9.75 -4.81 -14.84
N TYR A 22 -9.73 -6.13 -14.62
CA TYR A 22 -9.39 -6.76 -13.35
C TYR A 22 -8.00 -7.39 -13.42
N PHE A 23 -7.17 -7.04 -12.45
CA PHE A 23 -5.78 -7.48 -12.35
C PHE A 23 -5.53 -7.99 -10.93
N GLY A 24 -4.72 -9.04 -10.80
CA GLY A 24 -4.35 -9.60 -9.51
C GLY A 24 -2.91 -10.05 -9.50
N VAL A 25 -2.20 -9.73 -8.42
CA VAL A 25 -0.82 -10.18 -8.18
C VAL A 25 -0.73 -10.80 -6.78
N GLN A 26 -0.07 -11.94 -6.68
CA GLN A 26 0.20 -12.59 -5.39
C GLN A 26 1.39 -11.95 -4.66
N TRP A 27 2.29 -11.30 -5.41
CA TRP A 27 3.45 -10.59 -4.93
C TRP A 27 3.10 -9.13 -4.62
N HIS A 28 4.04 -8.41 -3.98
CA HIS A 28 3.82 -7.07 -3.44
C HIS A 28 4.60 -6.01 -4.25
N PRO A 29 4.07 -5.51 -5.38
CA PRO A 29 4.75 -4.50 -6.20
C PRO A 29 5.04 -3.22 -5.43
N GLU A 30 4.23 -2.86 -4.44
CA GLU A 30 4.37 -1.63 -3.66
C GLU A 30 5.64 -1.63 -2.79
N LYS A 31 6.06 -2.80 -2.31
CA LYS A 31 7.14 -2.89 -1.31
C LYS A 31 8.49 -2.47 -1.85
N ASN A 32 8.77 -2.71 -3.13
CA ASN A 32 10.09 -2.49 -3.71
C ASN A 32 10.55 -1.03 -3.59
N SER A 33 9.62 -0.07 -3.67
CA SER A 33 9.93 1.37 -3.60
C SER A 33 9.63 2.02 -2.26
N PHE A 34 8.76 1.42 -1.43
CA PHE A 34 8.19 2.11 -0.26
C PHE A 34 8.44 1.41 1.08
N GLU A 35 8.86 0.15 1.09
CA GLU A 35 9.00 -0.63 2.32
C GLU A 35 10.42 -1.17 2.49
N TYR A 36 11.17 -0.62 3.44
CA TYR A 36 12.57 -0.99 3.66
C TYR A 36 12.74 -2.02 4.78
N GLY A 37 11.68 -2.30 5.52
CA GLY A 37 11.67 -3.29 6.58
C GLY A 37 12.58 -2.92 7.75
N THR A 38 12.68 -1.63 8.09
CA THR A 38 13.55 -1.17 9.17
C THR A 38 12.94 -1.42 10.56
N THR A 39 13.76 -1.77 11.56
CA THR A 39 13.30 -1.79 12.96
C THR A 39 13.08 -0.37 13.49
N ALA A 40 12.04 -0.18 14.31
CA ALA A 40 11.85 1.07 15.05
C ALA A 40 13.11 1.38 15.88
N GLY A 41 13.66 2.59 15.72
CA GLY A 41 14.87 3.04 16.42
C GLY A 41 16.14 3.14 15.56
N GLY A 42 16.06 2.92 14.24
CA GLY A 42 17.17 3.23 13.32
C GLY A 42 18.39 2.31 13.42
N GLY A 43 18.26 1.14 14.05
CA GLY A 43 19.31 0.12 14.05
C GLY A 43 19.39 -0.64 12.73
N ASP A 44 20.58 -1.15 12.39
CA ASP A 44 20.93 -1.90 11.16
C ASP A 44 20.17 -3.23 10.94
N LYS A 45 19.14 -3.52 11.75
CA LYS A 45 18.40 -4.77 11.68
C LYS A 45 17.20 -4.64 10.75
N LEU A 46 17.34 -5.20 9.56
CA LEU A 46 16.22 -5.36 8.62
C LEU A 46 15.31 -6.52 9.08
N VAL A 47 14.03 -6.22 9.29
CA VAL A 47 12.94 -7.16 9.60
C VAL A 47 12.50 -7.91 8.33
N GLN A 48 12.58 -7.26 7.15
CA GLN A 48 12.20 -7.84 5.85
C GLN A 48 13.37 -7.79 4.86
N LYS A 49 14.34 -8.71 5.01
CA LYS A 49 15.56 -8.76 4.18
C LYS A 49 15.36 -9.15 2.72
N ASN A 50 14.17 -9.65 2.35
CA ASN A 50 13.92 -10.24 1.04
C ASN A 50 13.14 -9.31 0.10
N ILE A 51 12.99 -8.03 0.45
CA ILE A 51 12.40 -7.04 -0.45
C ILE A 51 13.46 -6.66 -1.48
N ASN A 52 13.09 -6.71 -2.76
CA ASN A 52 14.01 -6.37 -3.84
C ASN A 52 13.96 -4.85 -4.08
N HIS A 53 15.06 -4.16 -3.82
CA HIS A 53 15.22 -2.71 -4.01
C HIS A 53 16.07 -2.35 -5.24
N SER A 54 16.30 -3.29 -6.16
CA SER A 54 16.98 -2.99 -7.43
C SER A 54 16.20 -1.96 -8.26
N SER A 55 16.91 -1.34 -9.22
CA SER A 55 16.32 -0.44 -10.21
C SER A 55 15.16 -1.09 -10.95
N GLU A 56 15.32 -2.37 -11.33
CA GLU A 56 14.33 -3.13 -12.07
C GLU A 56 13.09 -3.39 -11.20
N ALA A 57 13.28 -3.73 -9.92
CA ALA A 57 12.18 -3.95 -9.00
C ALA A 57 11.37 -2.68 -8.73
N THR A 58 12.05 -1.54 -8.58
CA THR A 58 11.40 -0.21 -8.47
C THR A 58 10.68 0.17 -9.76
N TYR A 59 11.26 -0.14 -10.92
CA TYR A 59 10.60 0.08 -12.20
C TYR A 59 9.31 -0.74 -12.34
N VAL A 60 9.30 -1.99 -11.86
CA VAL A 60 8.07 -2.80 -11.79
C VAL A 60 6.99 -2.14 -10.92
N THR A 61 7.33 -1.55 -9.77
CA THR A 61 6.37 -0.78 -8.95
C THR A 61 5.72 0.33 -9.75
N TYR A 62 6.54 1.09 -10.48
CA TYR A 62 6.07 2.19 -11.32
C TYR A 62 5.13 1.71 -12.44
N GLU A 63 5.51 0.65 -13.17
CA GLU A 63 4.71 0.12 -14.28
C GLU A 63 3.36 -0.43 -13.80
N MET A 64 3.34 -1.18 -12.69
CA MET A 64 2.09 -1.70 -12.11
C MET A 64 1.15 -0.58 -11.69
N ALA A 65 1.68 0.47 -11.04
CA ALA A 65 0.90 1.64 -10.68
C ALA A 65 0.40 2.41 -11.92
N SER A 66 1.25 2.58 -12.93
CA SER A 66 0.93 3.28 -14.16
C SER A 66 -0.18 2.59 -14.95
N LEU A 67 -0.13 1.26 -15.05
CA LEU A 67 -1.17 0.44 -15.64
C LEU A 67 -2.51 0.64 -14.90
N PHE A 68 -2.52 0.49 -13.59
CA PHE A 68 -3.76 0.60 -12.82
C PHE A 68 -4.37 2.01 -12.89
N VAL A 69 -3.55 3.05 -12.79
CA VAL A 69 -4.01 4.44 -12.89
C VAL A 69 -4.51 4.75 -14.30
N LYS A 70 -3.89 4.20 -15.35
CA LYS A 70 -4.38 4.34 -16.74
C LYS A 70 -5.79 3.77 -16.88
N GLU A 71 -6.06 2.59 -16.33
CA GLU A 71 -7.40 2.00 -16.35
C GLU A 71 -8.40 2.81 -15.52
N ALA A 72 -8.01 3.29 -14.34
CA ALA A 72 -8.87 4.14 -13.52
C ALA A 72 -9.31 5.43 -14.24
N ARG A 73 -8.45 6.03 -15.07
CA ARG A 73 -8.77 7.24 -15.86
C ARG A 73 -9.80 7.03 -16.96
N ARG A 74 -10.12 5.79 -17.32
CA ARG A 74 -11.21 5.48 -18.27
C ARG A 74 -12.59 5.67 -17.63
N SER A 75 -12.67 5.72 -16.30
CA SER A 75 -13.91 5.99 -15.57
C SER A 75 -14.25 7.49 -15.57
N THR A 76 -15.54 7.80 -15.67
CA THR A 76 -16.07 9.16 -15.51
C THR A 76 -16.53 9.46 -14.07
N HIS A 77 -16.24 8.56 -13.11
CA HIS A 77 -16.63 8.77 -11.71
C HIS A 77 -15.94 10.00 -11.11
N ILE A 78 -16.70 10.76 -10.32
CA ILE A 78 -16.21 11.91 -9.58
C ILE A 78 -16.48 11.67 -8.10
N TYR A 79 -15.47 11.92 -7.27
CA TYR A 79 -15.59 11.76 -5.84
C TYR A 79 -16.15 13.03 -5.17
N THR A 80 -17.32 12.93 -4.54
CA THR A 80 -18.03 14.08 -3.91
C THR A 80 -18.17 13.97 -2.40
N GLU A 81 -17.79 12.84 -1.80
CA GLU A 81 -18.03 12.55 -0.37
C GLU A 81 -16.88 12.99 0.55
N TYR A 82 -16.02 13.92 0.11
CA TYR A 82 -14.79 14.31 0.83
C TYR A 82 -15.04 14.92 2.22
N GLU A 83 -16.25 15.43 2.49
CA GLU A 83 -16.63 15.92 3.82
C GLU A 83 -16.86 14.79 4.83
N ARG A 84 -17.45 13.68 4.36
CA ARG A 84 -17.74 12.50 5.18
C ARG A 84 -16.56 11.52 5.23
N PHE A 85 -15.84 11.43 4.13
CA PHE A 85 -14.73 10.52 3.90
C PHE A 85 -13.59 11.32 3.27
N PRO A 86 -12.76 12.00 4.07
CA PRO A 86 -11.67 12.80 3.51
C PRO A 86 -10.64 11.94 2.77
N LEU A 87 -9.85 12.58 1.93
CA LEU A 87 -8.77 11.93 1.19
C LEU A 87 -7.73 11.35 2.15
N VAL A 88 -7.06 10.27 1.73
CA VAL A 88 -6.22 9.44 2.62
C VAL A 88 -5.16 10.23 3.39
N TYR A 89 -4.60 11.29 2.78
CA TYR A 89 -3.58 12.13 3.40
C TYR A 89 -4.10 13.02 4.55
N SER A 90 -5.41 13.10 4.75
CA SER A 90 -6.02 13.84 5.87
C SER A 90 -6.11 13.02 7.16
N TYR A 91 -5.88 11.71 7.11
CA TYR A 91 -5.92 10.86 8.31
C TYR A 91 -4.59 10.86 9.08
N PRO A 92 -4.62 10.62 10.41
CA PRO A 92 -3.41 10.43 11.19
C PRO A 92 -2.55 9.29 10.63
N MET A 93 -1.24 9.50 10.61
CA MET A 93 -0.25 8.51 10.18
C MET A 93 0.61 8.09 11.37
N MET A 94 0.90 6.80 11.46
CA MET A 94 1.85 6.24 12.42
C MET A 94 2.97 5.50 11.68
N ARG A 95 4.19 5.58 12.22
CA ARG A 95 5.32 4.79 11.75
C ARG A 95 5.31 3.40 12.38
N GLY A 96 5.63 2.38 11.59
CA GLY A 96 5.63 0.98 12.03
C GLY A 96 6.94 0.26 11.74
N GLN A 97 7.02 -1.00 12.16
CA GLN A 97 8.19 -1.88 11.91
C GLN A 97 8.03 -2.78 10.68
N ILE A 98 6.78 -3.14 10.35
CA ILE A 98 6.45 -4.04 9.23
C ILE A 98 6.04 -3.24 7.99
N LEU A 99 5.36 -2.12 8.21
CA LEU A 99 5.12 -1.10 7.21
C LEU A 99 5.73 0.19 7.74
N GLU A 100 6.49 0.90 6.90
CA GLU A 100 7.16 2.15 7.27
C GLU A 100 6.13 3.18 7.78
N GLN A 101 4.96 3.24 7.15
CA GLN A 101 3.87 4.14 7.53
C GLN A 101 2.50 3.47 7.39
N LYS A 102 1.55 3.84 8.28
CA LYS A 102 0.16 3.39 8.25
C LYS A 102 -0.77 4.55 8.56
N TYR A 103 -1.84 4.71 7.77
CA TYR A 103 -2.92 5.66 8.05
C TYR A 103 -3.97 5.01 8.95
N ILE A 104 -4.43 5.75 9.95
CA ILE A 104 -5.42 5.30 10.93
C ILE A 104 -6.76 5.94 10.62
N ILE A 105 -7.69 5.11 10.16
CA ILE A 105 -9.06 5.49 9.81
C ILE A 105 -9.96 4.99 10.94
N SER A 106 -10.51 5.91 11.73
CA SER A 106 -11.48 5.56 12.78
C SER A 106 -12.78 5.05 12.15
N HIS A 107 -13.41 4.07 12.81
CA HIS A 107 -14.71 3.60 12.37
C HIS A 107 -15.72 4.76 12.51
N LEU A 108 -16.49 5.04 11.45
CA LEU A 108 -17.59 6.03 11.37
C LEU A 108 -17.25 7.51 11.19
N GLY A 109 -16.03 7.89 10.75
CA GLY A 109 -15.78 9.29 10.36
C GLY A 109 -15.97 10.31 11.50
N GLU A 110 -15.95 9.85 12.76
CA GLU A 110 -15.98 10.74 13.92
C GLU A 110 -14.74 11.64 13.89
N LYS A 111 -14.96 12.96 14.04
CA LYS A 111 -13.87 13.95 14.11
C LYS A 111 -12.84 13.52 15.15
N ASN A 112 -11.59 13.53 14.70
CA ASN A 112 -10.39 12.90 15.28
C ASN A 112 -9.90 13.45 16.64
N ASP A 113 -10.74 14.10 17.45
CA ASP A 113 -10.28 14.79 18.65
C ASP A 113 -9.73 13.82 19.72
N LYS A 114 -10.25 12.58 19.78
CA LYS A 114 -9.81 11.56 20.75
C LYS A 114 -8.62 10.70 20.28
N VAL A 115 -8.47 10.47 18.98
CA VAL A 115 -7.35 9.67 18.45
C VAL A 115 -6.05 10.49 18.48
N SER A 116 -6.15 11.80 18.23
CA SER A 116 -5.02 12.72 18.29
C SER A 116 -4.42 12.84 19.69
N SER A 117 -5.22 12.73 20.76
CA SER A 117 -4.71 12.65 22.15
C SER A 117 -4.05 11.32 22.49
N MET A 118 -4.50 10.22 21.89
CA MET A 118 -3.96 8.87 22.16
C MET A 118 -2.59 8.67 21.49
N ILE A 119 -2.39 9.21 20.28
CA ILE A 119 -1.09 9.18 19.58
C ILE A 119 -0.04 10.07 20.29
N ARG A 120 -0.46 11.21 20.85
CA ARG A 120 0.45 12.09 21.62
C ARG A 120 0.92 11.50 22.95
N GLY A 121 0.17 10.58 23.55
CA GLY A 121 0.54 9.91 24.82
C GLY A 121 1.46 8.69 24.67
N MET A 122 1.82 8.30 23.43
CA MET A 122 2.67 7.13 23.14
C MET A 122 4.10 7.49 22.69
N HIS A 123 4.46 8.77 22.68
CA HIS A 123 5.87 9.14 22.60
C HIS A 123 6.50 9.12 24.00
N PRO A 124 7.67 8.48 24.19
CA PRO A 124 8.42 8.52 25.45
C PRO A 124 8.89 9.94 25.81
#